data_AF-A0A3C0AE38-F1
#
_entry.id   AF-A0A3C0AE38-F1
#
_cell.length_a   1.000
_cell.length_b   1.000
_cell.length_c   1.000
_cell.angle_alpha   90.00
_cell.angle_beta   90.00
_cell.angle_gamma   90.00
#
_symmetry.space_group_name_H-M   'P 1'
#
loop_
_entity.id
_entity.type
_entity.pdbx_description
1 polymer ?
#
loop_
_entity_poly.entity_id
_entity_poly.type
_entity_poly.pdbx_seq_one_letter_code
_entity_poly.pdbx_strand_id
1 'polypeptide(L)'
;MAIVVSTCTSAMLSPAALLSHNLLNRIAWFHERNLLTNRLSLGFVAITSLPLALMTEEILELLESALAVGLVALLVPFVAGVFLRPRGELPGLLSIGCGSLFWMGQQIAVSLLSSETVPTGTLKTILTTVPPELTGLLASIAGYLIGQWISPRVDMPRVV
;
A
#
# COMPACT_ATOMS: atom_id res chain seq x y z
N MET A 1 -2.27 5.83 28.93
CA MET A 1 -1.78 4.49 28.55
C MET A 1 -2.86 3.62 27.90
N ALA A 2 -4.04 3.42 28.51
CA ALA A 2 -5.08 2.54 27.96
C ALA A 2 -5.53 2.90 26.52
N ILE A 3 -5.66 4.20 26.20
CA ILE A 3 -6.05 4.68 24.86
C ILE A 3 -5.03 4.25 23.80
N VAL A 4 -3.74 4.47 24.06
CA VAL A 4 -2.65 4.11 23.12
C VAL A 4 -2.59 2.60 22.90
N VAL A 5 -2.68 1.82 23.98
CA VAL A 5 -2.67 0.35 23.90
C VAL A 5 -3.91 -0.17 23.16
N SER A 6 -5.08 0.43 23.37
CA SER A 6 -6.30 0.07 22.64
C SER A 6 -6.16 0.31 21.14
N THR A 7 -5.65 1.48 20.72
CA THR A 7 -5.43 1.80 19.30
C THR A 7 -4.39 0.88 18.67
N CYS A 8 -3.28 0.62 19.37
CA CYS A 8 -2.24 -0.30 18.90
C CYS A 8 -2.80 -1.72 18.72
N THR A 9 -3.61 -2.19 19.67
CA THR A 9 -4.25 -3.52 19.59
C THR A 9 -5.16 -3.61 18.37
N SER A 10 -5.99 -2.60 18.09
CA SER A 10 -6.83 -2.55 16.88
C SER A 10 -6.00 -2.49 15.59
N ALA A 11 -4.92 -1.70 15.58
CA ALA A 11 -4.03 -1.56 14.44
C ALA A 11 -3.28 -2.87 14.11
N MET A 12 -2.91 -3.66 15.11
CA MET A 12 -2.29 -4.98 14.93
C MET A 12 -3.30 -6.07 14.54
N LEU A 13 -4.52 -6.01 15.09
CA LEU A 13 -5.56 -7.00 14.80
C LEU A 13 -6.05 -6.96 13.35
N SER A 14 -6.12 -5.77 12.74
CA SER A 14 -6.56 -5.60 11.34
C SER A 14 -5.71 -6.41 10.32
N PRO A 15 -4.38 -6.21 10.22
CA PRO A 15 -3.54 -6.99 9.31
C PRO A 15 -3.42 -8.46 9.73
N ALA A 16 -3.51 -8.78 11.02
CA ALA A 16 -3.53 -10.17 11.49
C ALA A 16 -4.79 -10.92 11.03
N ALA A 17 -5.96 -10.27 11.08
CA ALA A 17 -7.19 -10.82 10.56
C ALA A 17 -7.13 -11.01 9.03
N LEU A 18 -6.57 -10.04 8.30
CA LEU A 18 -6.39 -10.13 6.85
C LEU A 18 -5.46 -11.28 6.47
N LEU A 19 -4.32 -11.44 7.14
CA LEU A 19 -3.39 -12.56 6.93
C LEU A 19 -4.06 -13.91 7.24
N SER A 20 -4.74 -14.01 8.37
CA SER A 20 -5.46 -15.22 8.78
C SER A 20 -6.52 -15.63 7.74
N HIS A 21 -7.33 -14.67 7.28
CA HIS A 21 -8.49 -14.97 6.43
C HIS A 21 -8.19 -14.98 4.92
N ASN A 22 -7.27 -14.15 4.42
CA ASN A 22 -6.97 -14.07 2.98
C ASN A 22 -5.76 -14.93 2.59
N LEU A 23 -4.75 -15.04 3.46
CA LEU A 23 -3.51 -15.76 3.13
C LEU A 23 -3.53 -17.20 3.67
N LEU A 24 -3.84 -17.38 4.95
CA LEU A 24 -3.78 -18.70 5.60
C LEU A 24 -5.01 -19.57 5.35
N ASN A 25 -6.21 -19.00 5.16
CA ASN A 25 -7.40 -19.78 4.79
C ASN A 25 -7.31 -20.40 3.37
N ARG A 26 -6.42 -19.87 2.50
CA ARG A 26 -6.12 -20.47 1.20
C ARG A 26 -5.25 -21.73 1.31
N ILE A 27 -4.63 -21.97 2.47
CA ILE A 27 -3.82 -23.16 2.75
C ILE A 27 -4.68 -24.18 3.51
N ALA A 28 -4.95 -25.33 2.88
CA ALA A 28 -5.83 -26.39 3.38
C ALA A 28 -5.49 -26.88 4.80
N TRP A 29 -4.23 -26.74 5.23
CA TRP A 29 -3.75 -27.19 6.54
C TRP A 29 -4.25 -26.35 7.73
N PHE A 30 -4.68 -25.11 7.48
CA PHE A 30 -5.11 -24.15 8.52
C PHE A 30 -6.63 -23.94 8.61
N HIS A 31 -7.41 -24.60 7.73
CA HIS A 31 -8.85 -24.40 7.61
C HIS A 31 -9.64 -24.83 8.86
N GLU A 32 -9.22 -25.90 9.54
CA GLU A 32 -9.93 -26.43 10.72
C GLU A 32 -9.55 -25.74 12.04
N ARG A 33 -8.52 -24.90 12.06
CA ARG A 33 -7.91 -24.34 13.30
C ARG A 33 -7.88 -22.82 13.32
N ASN A 34 -9.01 -22.18 12.98
CA ASN A 34 -9.18 -20.72 12.89
C ASN A 34 -8.64 -19.92 14.09
N LEU A 35 -8.78 -20.44 15.32
CA LEU A 35 -8.27 -19.76 16.52
C LEU A 35 -6.75 -19.77 16.63
N LEU A 36 -6.09 -20.85 16.20
CA LEU A 36 -4.63 -20.94 16.20
C LEU A 36 -4.04 -20.12 15.06
N THR A 37 -4.68 -20.14 13.88
CA THR A 37 -4.29 -19.33 12.72
C THR A 37 -4.29 -17.83 13.06
N ASN A 38 -5.33 -17.35 13.74
CA ASN A 38 -5.41 -15.95 14.17
C ASN A 38 -4.32 -15.59 15.20
N ARG A 39 -4.07 -16.46 16.19
CA ARG A 39 -3.01 -16.24 17.20
C ARG A 39 -1.61 -16.24 16.59
N LEU A 40 -1.34 -17.14 15.64
CA LEU A 40 -0.08 -17.19 14.92
C LEU A 40 0.11 -15.96 14.03
N SER A 41 -0.94 -15.52 13.35
CA SER A 41 -0.88 -14.31 12.53
C SER A 41 -0.63 -13.06 13.38
N LEU A 42 -1.31 -12.93 14.53
CA LEU A 42 -1.04 -11.85 15.48
C LEU A 42 0.40 -11.89 16.00
N GLY A 43 0.89 -13.08 16.36
CA GLY A 43 2.28 -13.28 16.78
C GLY A 43 3.28 -12.88 15.70
N PHE A 44 3.01 -13.23 14.44
CA PHE A 44 3.84 -12.86 13.29
C PHE A 44 3.86 -11.33 13.07
N VAL A 45 2.70 -10.67 13.11
CA VAL A 45 2.60 -9.21 13.02
C VAL A 45 3.34 -8.54 14.19
N ALA A 46 3.24 -9.07 15.41
CA ALA A 46 3.95 -8.55 16.57
C ALA A 46 5.48 -8.67 16.40
N ILE A 47 5.97 -9.85 16.01
CA ILE A 47 7.40 -10.11 15.80
C ILE A 47 7.98 -9.24 14.68
N THR A 48 7.22 -9.01 13.61
CA THR A 48 7.66 -8.17 12.48
C THR A 48 7.60 -6.67 12.80
N SER A 49 6.66 -6.22 13.63
CA SER A 49 6.56 -4.81 14.05
C SER A 49 7.64 -4.39 15.04
N LEU A 50 8.11 -5.31 15.88
CA LEU A 50 9.10 -5.03 16.93
C LEU A 50 10.43 -4.46 16.40
N PRO A 51 11.10 -5.05 15.39
CA PRO A 51 12.32 -4.49 14.84
C PRO A 51 12.08 -3.15 14.12
N LEU A 52 10.93 -2.96 13.46
CA LEU A 52 10.57 -1.68 12.84
C LEU A 52 10.49 -0.55 13.89
N ALA A 53 9.90 -0.85 15.05
CA ALA A 53 9.80 0.09 16.16
C ALA A 53 11.15 0.41 16.80
N LEU A 54 12.13 -0.51 16.73
CA LEU A 54 13.49 -0.30 17.28
C LEU A 54 14.42 0.45 16.33
N MET A 55 14.15 0.42 15.01
CA MET A 55 14.96 1.08 13.99
C MET A 55 14.64 2.57 13.80
N THR A 56 13.44 3.00 14.20
CA THR A 56 12.97 4.37 13.93
C THR A 56 13.00 5.21 15.20
N GLU A 57 13.55 6.42 15.11
CA GLU A 57 13.62 7.36 16.24
C GLU A 57 12.27 8.07 16.47
N GLU A 58 11.49 8.30 15.40
CA GLU A 58 10.20 8.99 15.45
C GLU A 58 9.03 8.15 14.92
N ILE A 59 7.96 8.04 15.72
CA ILE A 59 6.73 7.31 15.36
C ILE A 59 6.06 7.94 14.11
N LEU A 60 6.18 9.26 13.95
CA LEU A 60 5.55 9.98 12.84
C LEU A 60 6.16 9.60 11.49
N GLU A 61 7.45 9.29 11.43
CA GLU A 61 8.12 8.86 10.19
C GLU A 61 7.61 7.50 9.69
N LEU A 62 7.44 6.53 10.62
CA LEU A 62 6.82 5.24 10.32
C LEU A 62 5.36 5.40 9.88
N LEU A 63 4.63 6.32 10.53
CA LEU A 63 3.25 6.58 10.17
C LEU A 63 3.13 7.22 8.78
N GLU A 64 3.97 8.21 8.48
CA GLU A 64 3.99 8.91 7.20
C GLU A 64 4.30 7.93 6.06
N SER A 65 5.31 7.09 6.23
CA SER A 65 5.64 6.05 5.24
C SER A 65 4.55 4.99 5.07
N ALA A 66 3.85 4.59 6.15
CA ALA A 66 2.71 3.68 6.04
C ALA A 66 1.52 4.32 5.29
N LEU A 67 1.25 5.60 5.54
CA LEU A 67 0.18 6.37 4.88
C LEU A 67 0.51 6.62 3.41
N ALA A 68 1.77 6.93 3.09
CA ALA A 68 2.29 7.07 1.72
C ALA A 68 1.95 5.86 0.84
N VAL A 69 2.27 4.65 1.32
CA VAL A 69 1.97 3.40 0.60
C VAL A 69 0.46 3.24 0.37
N GLY A 70 -0.36 3.52 1.40
CA GLY A 70 -1.82 3.47 1.27
C GLY A 70 -2.37 4.49 0.26
N LEU A 71 -1.83 5.71 0.28
CA LEU A 71 -2.24 6.80 -0.60
C LEU A 71 -1.94 6.48 -2.07
N VAL A 72 -0.73 6.00 -2.36
CA VAL A 72 -0.26 5.76 -3.71
C VAL A 72 -0.87 4.48 -4.31
N ALA A 73 -0.93 3.40 -3.54
CA ALA A 73 -1.34 2.09 -4.05
C ALA A 73 -2.84 1.85 -3.93
N LEU A 74 -3.46 2.23 -2.80
CA LEU A 74 -4.81 1.76 -2.45
C LEU A 74 -5.90 2.81 -2.64
N LEU A 75 -5.60 4.11 -2.53
CA LEU A 75 -6.62 5.15 -2.61
C LEU A 75 -7.40 5.10 -3.92
N VAL A 76 -6.68 5.06 -5.05
CA VAL A 76 -7.29 5.09 -6.40
C VAL A 76 -8.18 3.87 -6.65
N PRO A 77 -7.73 2.61 -6.49
CA PRO A 77 -8.60 1.45 -6.70
C PRO A 77 -9.74 1.39 -5.68
N PHE A 78 -9.55 1.86 -4.45
CA PHE A 78 -10.62 1.93 -3.45
C PHE A 78 -11.73 2.92 -3.84
N VAL A 79 -11.37 4.16 -4.18
CA VAL A 79 -12.32 5.18 -4.63
C VAL A 79 -13.03 4.71 -5.90
N ALA A 80 -12.29 4.10 -6.82
CA ALA A 80 -12.84 3.52 -8.04
C ALA A 80 -13.81 2.36 -7.77
N GLY A 81 -13.55 1.52 -6.77
CA GLY A 81 -14.43 0.41 -6.40
C GLY A 81 -15.72 0.87 -5.72
N VAL A 82 -15.67 1.95 -4.94
CA VAL A 82 -16.83 2.49 -4.21
C VAL A 82 -17.70 3.38 -5.08
N PHE A 83 -17.10 4.30 -5.84
CA PHE A 83 -17.84 5.36 -6.56
C PHE A 83 -17.95 5.12 -8.07
N LEU A 84 -17.01 4.41 -8.68
CA LEU A 84 -17.02 4.15 -10.13
C LEU A 84 -17.51 2.73 -10.42
N ARG A 85 -17.82 2.47 -11.69
CA ARG A 85 -18.12 1.13 -12.20
C ARG A 85 -16.87 0.57 -12.90
N PRO A 86 -15.98 -0.14 -12.20
CA PRO A 86 -14.80 -0.71 -12.83
C PRO A 86 -15.24 -1.73 -13.90
N ARG A 87 -14.62 -1.64 -15.08
CA ARG A 87 -14.90 -2.51 -16.24
C ARG A 87 -14.24 -3.89 -16.17
N GLY A 88 -13.48 -4.14 -15.11
CA GLY A 88 -12.71 -5.36 -14.88
C GLY A 88 -11.72 -5.18 -13.72
N GLU A 89 -10.95 -6.23 -13.45
CA GLU A 89 -9.94 -6.28 -12.38
C GLU A 89 -8.60 -5.62 -12.78
N LEU A 90 -8.29 -5.65 -14.09
CA LEU A 90 -7.07 -5.08 -14.70
C LEU A 90 -6.80 -3.60 -14.32
N PRO A 91 -7.76 -2.66 -14.38
CA PRO A 91 -7.51 -1.27 -13.99
C PRO A 91 -7.10 -1.12 -12.53
N GLY A 92 -7.67 -1.93 -11.62
CA GLY A 92 -7.28 -1.90 -10.21
C GLY A 92 -5.84 -2.36 -10.03
N LEU A 93 -5.47 -3.47 -10.68
CA LEU A 93 -4.13 -4.03 -10.59
C LEU A 93 -3.06 -3.11 -11.21
N LEU A 94 -3.34 -2.51 -12.37
CA LEU A 94 -2.46 -1.54 -13.01
C LEU A 94 -2.29 -0.26 -12.19
N SER A 95 -3.36 0.22 -11.54
CA SER A 95 -3.27 1.36 -10.62
C SER A 95 -2.31 1.08 -9.47
N ILE A 96 -2.47 -0.06 -8.79
CA ILE A 96 -1.61 -0.48 -7.67
C ILE A 96 -0.15 -0.60 -8.16
N GLY A 97 0.06 -1.28 -9.28
CA GLY A 97 1.39 -1.51 -9.85
C GLY A 97 2.08 -0.21 -10.28
N CYS A 98 1.44 0.60 -11.11
CA CYS A 98 2.02 1.85 -11.60
C CYS A 98 2.29 2.85 -10.47
N GLY A 99 1.36 3.01 -9.52
CA GLY A 99 1.56 3.89 -8.38
C GLY A 99 2.76 3.46 -7.52
N SER A 100 2.77 2.20 -7.08
CA SER A 100 3.82 1.68 -6.21
C SER A 100 5.20 1.69 -6.87
N LEU A 101 5.30 1.31 -8.15
CA LEU A 101 6.57 1.32 -8.89
C LEU A 101 7.12 2.72 -9.06
N PHE A 102 6.28 3.71 -9.36
CA PHE A 102 6.74 5.08 -9.60
C PHE A 102 7.18 5.75 -8.29
N TRP A 103 6.43 5.52 -7.19
CA TRP A 103 6.81 6.00 -5.86
C TRP A 103 8.11 5.36 -5.37
N MET A 104 8.23 4.02 -5.46
CA MET A 104 9.43 3.31 -5.03
C MET A 104 10.63 3.68 -5.92
N GLY A 105 10.43 3.82 -7.23
CA GLY A 105 11.44 4.28 -8.16
C GLY A 105 11.94 5.69 -7.85
N GLN A 106 11.03 6.61 -7.49
CA GLN A 106 11.39 7.97 -7.06
C GLN A 106 12.20 7.97 -5.77
N GLN A 107 11.80 7.18 -4.77
CA GLN A 107 12.53 7.04 -3.50
C GLN A 107 13.96 6.51 -3.74
N ILE A 108 14.12 5.51 -4.60
CA ILE A 108 15.42 4.94 -4.97
C ILE A 108 16.24 5.95 -5.80
N ALA A 109 15.62 6.67 -6.72
CA ALA A 109 16.31 7.68 -7.53
C ALA A 109 16.86 8.82 -6.66
N VAL A 110 16.09 9.29 -5.68
CA VAL A 110 16.52 10.33 -4.72
C VAL A 110 17.71 9.86 -3.87
N SER A 111 17.69 8.61 -3.39
CA SER A 111 18.79 8.07 -2.58
C SER A 111 20.08 7.90 -3.39
N LEU A 112 19.98 7.48 -4.66
CA LEU A 112 21.14 7.34 -5.55
C LEU A 112 21.72 8.69 -6.01
N LEU A 113 20.86 9.65 -6.35
CA LEU A 113 21.23 10.97 -6.88
C LEU A 113 21.76 11.95 -5.81
N SER A 114 21.82 11.51 -4.55
CA SER A 114 22.44 12.22 -3.42
C SER A 114 23.97 12.13 -3.42
N SER A 115 24.56 11.28 -4.25
CA SER A 115 26.02 11.04 -4.30
C SER A 115 26.79 11.89 -5.33
N GLU A 116 26.12 12.60 -6.25
CA GLU A 116 26.79 13.43 -7.25
C GLU A 116 26.38 14.92 -7.19
N THR A 117 27.38 15.75 -6.92
CA THR A 117 27.38 17.21 -7.12
C THR A 117 27.44 17.54 -8.61
N VAL A 118 26.32 17.49 -9.35
CA VAL A 118 26.20 18.07 -10.71
C VAL A 118 24.76 18.52 -11.02
N PRO A 119 24.57 19.36 -12.05
CA PRO A 119 24.17 20.76 -11.98
C PRO A 119 22.63 20.94 -12.03
N THR A 120 22.21 22.17 -11.79
CA THR A 120 20.86 22.73 -11.94
C THR A 120 20.26 22.48 -13.33
N GLY A 121 19.78 21.25 -13.56
CA GLY A 121 18.86 20.89 -14.63
C GLY A 121 17.44 20.85 -14.08
N THR A 122 16.54 21.55 -14.75
CA THR A 122 15.12 21.79 -14.44
C THR A 122 14.33 20.56 -13.99
N LEU A 123 14.78 19.36 -14.35
CA LEU A 123 14.19 18.07 -13.96
C LEU A 123 14.43 17.73 -12.48
N LYS A 124 15.61 18.02 -11.91
CA LYS A 124 15.88 17.73 -10.48
C LYS A 124 15.04 18.64 -9.60
N THR A 125 14.85 19.89 -9.98
CA THR A 125 14.00 20.86 -9.25
C THR A 125 12.52 20.48 -9.29
N ILE A 126 11.99 20.02 -10.44
CA ILE A 126 10.60 19.56 -10.52
C ILE A 126 10.42 18.25 -9.73
N LEU A 127 11.40 17.33 -9.77
CA LEU A 127 11.36 16.09 -8.99
C LEU A 127 11.55 16.29 -7.47
N THR A 128 12.27 17.33 -7.03
CA THR A 128 12.48 17.62 -5.60
C THR A 128 11.41 18.54 -5.02
N THR A 129 10.69 19.30 -5.85
CA THR A 129 9.64 20.22 -5.38
C THR A 129 8.29 19.53 -5.27
N VAL A 130 8.05 18.47 -6.05
CA VAL A 130 6.82 17.69 -5.95
C VAL A 130 7.03 16.54 -4.96
N PRO A 131 6.24 16.46 -3.87
CA PRO A 131 6.35 15.36 -2.92
C PRO A 131 6.10 14.03 -3.66
N PRO A 132 6.91 12.99 -3.37
CA PRO A 132 6.86 11.70 -4.08
C PRO A 132 5.48 11.03 -3.98
N GLU A 133 4.73 11.36 -2.93
CA GLU A 133 3.35 10.91 -2.75
C GLU A 133 2.40 11.40 -3.86
N LEU A 134 2.55 12.65 -4.29
CA LEU A 134 1.71 13.21 -5.36
C LEU A 134 2.06 12.60 -6.71
N THR A 135 3.35 12.39 -7.00
CA THR A 135 3.76 11.76 -8.27
C THR A 135 3.33 10.30 -8.32
N GLY A 136 3.45 9.56 -7.22
CA GLY A 136 2.93 8.19 -7.08
C GLY A 136 1.41 8.12 -7.26
N LEU A 137 0.67 9.02 -6.62
CA LEU A 137 -0.79 9.10 -6.77
C LEU A 137 -1.21 9.41 -8.20
N LEU A 138 -0.56 10.38 -8.85
CA LEU A 138 -0.81 10.70 -10.27
C LEU A 138 -0.49 9.51 -11.18
N ALA A 139 0.61 8.78 -10.92
CA ALA A 139 0.95 7.57 -11.65
C ALA A 139 -0.10 6.46 -11.45
N SER A 140 -0.65 6.33 -10.24
CA SER A 140 -1.74 5.41 -9.92
C SER A 140 -3.03 5.76 -10.68
N ILE A 141 -3.42 7.04 -10.69
CA ILE A 141 -4.57 7.53 -11.47
C ILE A 141 -4.37 7.26 -12.97
N ALA A 142 -3.19 7.56 -13.51
CA ALA A 142 -2.87 7.29 -14.91
C ALA A 142 -2.95 5.79 -15.22
N GLY A 143 -2.40 4.93 -14.36
CA GLY A 143 -2.48 3.48 -14.48
C GLY A 143 -3.92 2.97 -14.48
N TYR A 144 -4.78 3.52 -13.60
CA TYR A 144 -6.20 3.19 -13.56
C TYR A 144 -6.93 3.58 -14.86
N LEU A 145 -6.68 4.79 -15.39
CA LEU A 145 -7.31 5.28 -16.62
C LEU A 145 -6.89 4.47 -17.84
N ILE A 146 -5.59 4.17 -17.95
CA ILE A 146 -5.04 3.32 -19.01
C ILE A 146 -5.66 1.92 -18.92
N GLY A 147 -5.71 1.35 -17.71
CA GLY A 147 -6.33 0.05 -17.48
C GLY A 147 -7.84 0.03 -17.79
N GLN A 148 -8.56 1.13 -17.54
CA GLN A 148 -9.96 1.25 -17.92
C GLN A 148 -10.16 1.31 -19.44
N TRP A 149 -9.23 1.96 -20.15
CA TRP A 149 -9.29 2.10 -21.60
C TRP A 149 -8.96 0.78 -22.31
N ILE A 150 -8.01 0.02 -21.78
CA ILE A 150 -7.58 -1.27 -22.33
C ILE A 150 -8.56 -2.40 -21.95
N SER A 151 -9.19 -2.36 -20.78
CA SER A 151 -10.04 -3.47 -20.33
C SER A 151 -11.32 -3.59 -21.17
N PRO A 152 -11.58 -4.75 -21.80
CA PRO A 152 -12.88 -5.02 -22.40
C PRO A 152 -13.96 -4.97 -21.30
N ARG A 153 -15.19 -4.58 -21.68
CA ARG A 153 -16.31 -4.50 -20.75
C ARG A 153 -16.66 -5.91 -20.25
N VAL A 154 -16.16 -6.26 -19.08
CA VAL A 154 -16.61 -7.45 -18.36
C VAL A 154 -17.66 -6.97 -17.37
N ASP A 155 -18.92 -7.33 -17.61
CA ASP A 155 -19.99 -7.11 -16.63
C ASP A 155 -19.70 -8.02 -15.43
N MET A 156 -19.07 -7.46 -14.39
CA MET A 156 -18.93 -8.18 -13.13
C MET A 156 -20.31 -8.30 -12.45
N PRO A 157 -20.72 -9.51 -12.02
CA PRO A 157 -21.98 -9.69 -11.31
C PRO A 157 -21.97 -8.82 -10.05
N ARG A 158 -23.08 -8.13 -9.80
CA ARG A 158 -23.24 -7.27 -8.62
C ARG A 158 -23.11 -8.13 -7.37
N VAL A 159 -22.09 -7.86 -6.55
CA VAL A 159 -22.11 -8.27 -5.15
C VAL A 159 -22.93 -7.20 -4.43
N VAL A 160 -24.25 -7.42 -4.40
CA VAL A 160 -25.17 -6.71 -3.48
C VAL A 160 -25.21 -7.51 -2.18
#